data_AF-A0A9D6W549-F1
#
_entry.id   AF-A0A9D6W549-F1
#
_cell.length_a   1.000
_cell.length_b   1.000
_cell.length_c   1.000
_cell.angle_alpha   90.00
_cell.angle_beta   90.00
_cell.angle_gamma   90.00
#
_symmetry.space_group_name_H-M   'P 1'
#
loop_
_entity.id
_entity.type
_entity.pdbx_description
1 polymer ?
#
loop_
_entity_poly.entity_id
_entity_poly.type
_entity_poly.pdbx_seq_one_letter_code
_entity_poly.pdbx_strand_id
1 'polypeptide(L)' 'MRLRSLVGKRVLFQFDSGSQAIGVVARCLPDAGAVHLVELEKVALISREGVLLRELETYPFIPATPVSANEV' A
#
# COMPACT_ATOMS: atom_id res chain seq x y z
N MET A 1 3.66 -11.82 7.16
CA MET A 1 2.33 -11.60 6.53
C MET A 1 2.54 -11.18 5.08
N ARG A 2 2.00 -11.94 4.09
CA ARG A 2 2.29 -11.69 2.66
C ARG A 2 1.45 -10.54 2.11
N LEU A 3 2.07 -9.56 1.46
CA LEU A 3 1.36 -8.39 0.94
C LEU A 3 0.19 -8.75 -0.02
N ARG A 4 0.38 -9.77 -0.86
CA ARG A 4 -0.68 -10.27 -1.75
C ARG A 4 -1.92 -10.79 -1.02
N SER A 5 -1.80 -11.27 0.23
CA SER A 5 -2.97 -11.72 1.00
C SER A 5 -3.82 -10.57 1.55
N LEU A 6 -3.38 -9.32 1.33
CA LEU A 6 -4.11 -8.10 1.65
C LEU A 6 -4.94 -7.59 0.48
N VAL A 7 -4.83 -8.16 -0.72
CA VAL A 7 -5.68 -7.77 -1.86
C VAL A 7 -7.16 -7.87 -1.47
N GLY A 8 -7.93 -6.81 -1.76
CA GLY A 8 -9.32 -6.64 -1.37
C GLY A 8 -9.53 -6.18 0.08
N LYS A 9 -8.48 -6.03 0.88
CA LYS A 9 -8.56 -5.58 2.28
C LYS A 9 -8.19 -4.12 2.40
N ARG A 10 -8.88 -3.43 3.33
CA ARG A 10 -8.52 -2.08 3.75
C ARG A 10 -7.30 -2.16 4.67
N VAL A 11 -6.28 -1.37 4.37
CA VAL A 11 -4.97 -1.37 5.05
C VAL A 11 -4.50 0.05 5.31
N LEU A 12 -3.58 0.18 6.25
CA LEU A 12 -2.81 1.40 6.50
C LEU A 12 -1.36 1.11 6.15
N PHE A 13 -0.81 1.90 5.22
CA PHE A 13 0.62 1.97 4.95
C PHE A 13 1.18 3.21 5.62
N GLN A 14 2.25 3.03 6.40
CA GLN A 14 3.02 4.13 6.97
C GLN A 14 4.33 4.23 6.20
N PHE A 15 4.65 5.42 5.71
CA PHE A 15 5.91 5.72 5.03
C PHE A 15 6.96 6.21 6.01
N ASP A 16 8.22 6.16 5.62
CA ASP A 16 9.36 6.61 6.45
C ASP A 16 9.27 8.10 6.82
N SER A 17 8.56 8.90 6.02
CA SER A 17 8.26 10.31 6.34
C SER A 17 7.29 10.48 7.53
N GLY A 18 6.69 9.39 8.00
CA GLY A 18 5.61 9.38 8.98
C GLY A 18 4.22 9.61 8.37
N SER A 19 4.14 9.96 7.09
CA SER A 19 2.87 10.07 6.38
C SER A 19 2.23 8.70 6.19
N GLN A 20 0.92 8.66 6.00
CA GLN A 20 0.15 7.43 5.87
C GLN A 20 -0.70 7.43 4.61
N ALA A 21 -0.90 6.25 4.04
CA ALA A 21 -1.92 5.99 3.03
C ALA A 21 -2.88 4.92 3.55
N ILE A 22 -4.17 5.24 3.62
CA ILE A 22 -5.22 4.32 4.05
C ILE A 22 -6.13 4.05 2.87
N GLY A 23 -6.24 2.79 2.44
CA GLY A 23 -7.04 2.43 1.27
C GLY A 23 -7.24 0.92 1.19
N VAL A 24 -7.86 0.45 0.10
CA VAL A 24 -8.00 -0.98 -0.19
C VAL A 24 -6.90 -1.41 -1.13
N VAL A 25 -6.20 -2.52 -0.86
CA VAL A 25 -5.22 -3.06 -1.80
C VAL A 25 -5.94 -3.61 -3.03
N ALA A 26 -5.80 -2.95 -4.17
CA ALA A 26 -6.44 -3.37 -5.42
C ALA A 26 -5.62 -4.46 -6.12
N ARG A 27 -4.31 -4.26 -6.24
CA ARG A 27 -3.39 -5.24 -6.85
C ARG A 27 -1.94 -5.07 -6.39
N CYS A 28 -1.17 -6.13 -6.61
CA CYS A 28 0.27 -6.18 -6.37
C CYS A 28 0.95 -6.66 -7.65
N LEU A 29 1.90 -5.87 -8.17
CA LEU A 29 2.58 -6.16 -9.43
C LEU A 29 4.06 -6.47 -9.18
N PRO A 30 4.68 -7.33 -10.02
CA PRO A 30 4.06 -8.20 -11.04
C PRO A 30 3.12 -9.25 -10.42
N ASP A 31 2.32 -9.96 -11.21
CA ASP A 31 1.30 -10.90 -10.67
C ASP A 31 1.89 -12.12 -9.95
N ALA A 32 3.15 -12.46 -10.22
CA ALA A 32 3.89 -13.55 -9.60
C ALA A 32 5.27 -13.09 -9.12
N GLY A 33 5.83 -13.77 -8.12
CA GLY A 33 7.13 -13.43 -7.54
C GLY A 33 7.06 -12.27 -6.55
N ALA A 34 8.19 -11.58 -6.37
CA ALA A 34 8.32 -10.46 -5.44
C ALA A 34 7.42 -9.28 -5.88
N VAL A 35 6.77 -8.64 -4.91
CA VAL A 35 5.94 -7.46 -5.17
C VAL A 35 6.83 -6.24 -5.27
N HIS A 36 6.75 -5.55 -6.40
CA HIS A 36 7.49 -4.34 -6.70
C HIS A 36 6.60 -3.09 -6.73
N LEU A 37 5.30 -3.25 -6.94
CA LEU A 37 4.34 -2.16 -6.94
C LEU A 37 3.05 -2.59 -6.26
N VAL A 38 2.47 -1.68 -5.49
CA VAL A 38 1.16 -1.83 -4.85
C VAL A 38 0.26 -0.75 -5.40
N GLU A 39 -0.94 -1.14 -5.81
CA GLU A 39 -1.99 -0.18 -6.11
C GLU A 39 -3.06 -0.23 -5.03
N LEU A 40 -3.37 0.94 -4.49
CA LEU A 40 -4.48 1.14 -3.57
C LEU A 40 -5.66 1.80 -4.29
N GLU A 41 -6.86 1.51 -3.81
CA GLU A 41 -8.11 2.16 -4.19
C GLU A 41 -8.78 2.86 -3.00
N LYS A 42 -9.56 3.90 -3.28
CA LYS A 42 -10.31 4.69 -2.28
C LYS A 42 -9.42 5.16 -1.13
N VAL A 43 -8.37 5.88 -1.51
CA VAL A 43 -7.20 6.16 -0.68
C VAL A 43 -7.33 7.51 -0.01
N ALA A 44 -7.12 7.55 1.30
CA ALA A 44 -6.89 8.76 2.05
C ALA A 44 -5.39 8.89 2.34
N LEU A 45 -4.78 9.98 1.88
CA LEU A 45 -3.42 10.35 2.23
C LEU A 45 -3.46 11.24 3.48
N ILE A 46 -2.74 10.82 4.52
CA ILE A 46 -2.71 11.50 5.82
C ILE A 46 -1.27 11.94 6.09
N SER A 47 -1.10 13.18 6.53
CA SER A 47 0.21 13.70 6.93
C SER A 47 0.71 13.01 8.20
N ARG A 48 1.98 13.23 8.54
CA ARG A 48 2.55 12.73 9.80
C ARG A 48 1.79 13.23 11.04
N GLU A 49 1.20 14.41 10.95
CA GLU A 49 0.43 15.05 12.02
C GLU A 49 -1.01 14.53 12.10
N GLY A 50 -1.39 13.56 11.26
CA GLY A 50 -2.75 13.00 11.24
C GLY A 50 -3.75 13.82 10.42
N VAL A 51 -3.29 14.80 9.64
CA VAL A 51 -4.16 15.65 8.81
C VAL A 51 -4.46 14.96 7.49
N LEU A 52 -5.74 14.87 7.12
CA LEU A 52 -6.14 14.41 5.78
C LEU A 52 -5.64 15.41 4.73
N LEU A 53 -4.72 14.97 3.88
CA LEU A 53 -4.14 15.78 2.81
C LEU A 53 -4.98 15.71 1.54
N ARG A 54 -5.41 14.50 1.17
CA ARG A 54 -6.12 14.25 -0.09
C ARG A 54 -6.83 12.90 -0.07
N GLU A 55 -7.93 12.81 -0.79
CA GLU A 55 -8.55 11.56 -1.21
C GLU A 55 -8.28 11.29 -2.69
N LEU A 56 -7.98 10.04 -3.03
CA LEU A 56 -7.66 9.58 -4.37
C LEU A 56 -8.45 8.32 -4.69
N GLU A 57 -8.93 8.21 -5.93
CA GLU A 57 -9.56 6.96 -6.39
C GLU A 57 -8.55 5.82 -6.43
N THR A 58 -7.33 6.09 -6.94
CA THR A 58 -6.24 5.12 -7.02
C THR A 58 -4.91 5.75 -6.59
N TYR A 59 -4.04 4.96 -5.95
CA TYR A 59 -2.69 5.39 -5.56
C TYR A 59 -1.67 4.25 -5.74
N PRO A 60 -0.85 4.29 -6.80
CA PRO A 60 0.26 3.36 -6.98
C PRO A 60 1.49 3.81 -6.17
N PHE A 61 2.17 2.88 -5.50
CA PHE A 61 3.47 3.15 -4.87
C PHE A 61 4.36 1.91 -4.84
N ILE A 62 5.67 2.15 -4.73
CA ILE A 62 6.68 1.11 -4.56
C ILE A 62 6.89 0.89 -3.06
N PRO A 63 6.70 -0.33 -2.53
CA PRO A 63 6.97 -0.61 -1.12
C PRO A 63 8.48 -0.50 -0.85
N ALA A 64 8.83 0.04 0.32
CA ALA A 64 10.23 0.30 0.70
C ALA A 64 11.13 -0.96 0.61
N THR A 65 10.57 -2.12 0.96
CA THR A 65 11.22 -3.43 0.77
C THR A 65 10.38 -4.25 -0.20
N PRO A 66 10.98 -4.82 -1.26
CA PRO A 66 10.30 -5.79 -2.11
C PRO A 66 9.81 -6.97 -1.27
N VAL A 67 8.49 -7.21 -1.25
CA VAL A 67 7.93 -8.29 -0.43
C VAL A 67 7.86 -9.55 -1.26
N SER A 68 8.65 -10.56 -0.92
CA SER A 68 8.64 -11.83 -1.63
C SER A 68 7.49 -12.73 -1.18
N ALA A 69 6.93 -13.50 -2.12
CA ALA A 69 5.94 -14.54 -1.79
C ALA A 69 6.51 -15.65 -0.88
N ASN A 70 7.84 -15.75 -0.77
CA ASN A 70 8.53 -16.80 0.00
C ASN A 70 8.92 -16.39 1.43
N GLU A 71 8.63 -15.16 1.88
CA GLU A 71 8.92 -14.77 3.26
C GLU A 71 7.78 -15.25 4.18
N VAL A 72 8.20 -16.02 5.18
CA VAL A 72 7.42 -16.88 6.10
C VAL A 72 6.45 -16.08 6.98
#